data_AF-A0A5C2FRA1-F1
#
_entry.id   AF-A0A5C2FRA1-F1
#
_cell.length_a   1.000
_cell.length_b   1.000
_cell.length_c   1.000
_cell.angle_alpha   90.00
_cell.angle_beta   90.00
_cell.angle_gamma   90.00
#
_symmetry.space_group_name_H-M   'P 1'
#
loop_
_entity.id
_entity.type
_entity.pdbx_description
1 polymer ?
#
loop_
_entity_poly.entity_id
_entity_poly.type
_entity_poly.pdbx_seq_one_letter_code
_entity_poly.pdbx_strand_id
1 'polypeptide(L)'
;MPDIPSVLQIGEKDSKGRLTLSRGDLFTLGSKVETAQDAVNFYVAVCSWGAGAKARDIYRRIPTLKEPDVGEKLLGGIMLAKDSNVEAEDAYRSFRTSDQYRLKGLGPAFFTKLLYFAAGPTDSKKMRHLILDKKVAASISWPDKTWWTPSEYREYLELINNVVEHLPEAERSDCLEMQLFNP
;
A
#
# COMPACT_ATOMS: atom_id res chain seq x y z
N MET A 1 -18.88 14.24 -11.79
CA MET A 1 -18.07 13.01 -11.63
C MET A 1 -16.68 13.45 -11.23
N PRO A 2 -16.00 12.80 -10.27
CA PRO A 2 -14.62 13.15 -9.96
C PRO A 2 -13.75 12.95 -11.22
N ASP A 3 -12.89 13.93 -11.52
CA ASP A 3 -11.97 13.84 -12.64
C ASP A 3 -10.98 12.69 -12.39
N ILE A 4 -10.83 11.81 -13.36
CA ILE A 4 -9.85 10.73 -13.32
C ILE A 4 -8.46 11.38 -13.32
N PRO A 5 -7.57 11.10 -12.36
CA PRO A 5 -6.21 11.65 -12.35
C PRO A 5 -5.51 11.47 -13.70
N SER A 6 -4.76 12.47 -14.15
CA SER A 6 -4.05 12.43 -15.45
C SER A 6 -3.12 11.22 -15.59
N VAL A 7 -2.50 10.78 -14.51
CA VAL A 7 -1.67 9.55 -14.48
C VAL A 7 -2.47 8.26 -14.68
N LEU A 8 -3.79 8.29 -14.47
CA LEU A 8 -4.71 7.20 -14.82
C LEU A 8 -5.31 7.38 -16.22
N GLN A 9 -4.92 8.43 -16.96
CA GLN A 9 -5.39 8.71 -18.32
C GLN A 9 -4.28 8.53 -19.37
N ILE A 10 -3.01 8.68 -18.97
CA ILE A 10 -1.84 8.67 -19.85
C ILE A 10 -0.85 7.63 -19.31
N GLY A 11 -0.45 6.69 -20.16
CA GLY A 11 0.47 5.62 -19.76
C GLY A 11 0.65 4.58 -20.85
N GLU A 12 1.60 3.67 -20.61
CA GLU A 12 1.79 2.49 -21.44
C GLU A 12 0.52 1.63 -21.43
N LYS A 13 0.21 1.02 -22.58
CA LYS A 13 -0.94 0.12 -22.72
C LYS A 13 -0.45 -1.31 -22.89
N ASP A 14 -1.12 -2.24 -22.24
CA ASP A 14 -0.87 -3.66 -22.47
C ASP A 14 -1.39 -4.12 -23.85
N SER A 15 -1.17 -5.39 -24.18
CA SER A 15 -1.62 -6.00 -25.44
C SER A 15 -3.14 -5.98 -25.65
N LYS A 16 -3.92 -5.63 -24.62
CA LYS A 16 -5.38 -5.49 -24.66
C LYS A 16 -5.82 -4.02 -24.63
N GLY A 17 -4.88 -3.07 -24.78
CA GLY A 17 -5.14 -1.64 -24.82
C GLY A 17 -5.43 -1.00 -23.45
N ARG A 18 -5.19 -1.71 -22.35
CA ARG A 18 -5.45 -1.22 -20.99
C ARG A 18 -4.23 -0.48 -20.46
N LEU A 19 -4.44 0.65 -19.81
CA LEU A 19 -3.35 1.38 -19.15
C LEU A 19 -2.72 0.52 -18.06
N THR A 20 -1.39 0.54 -18.00
CA THR A 20 -0.60 -0.11 -16.95
C THR A 20 -0.22 0.91 -15.88
N LEU A 21 -0.08 0.44 -14.64
CA LEU A 21 0.46 1.23 -13.53
C LEU A 21 1.75 0.59 -13.05
N SER A 22 2.81 1.38 -13.01
CA SER A 22 4.08 0.99 -12.40
C SER A 22 4.10 1.35 -10.90
N ARG A 23 5.08 0.80 -10.16
CA ARG A 23 5.34 1.25 -8.78
C ARG A 23 5.73 2.73 -8.74
N GLY A 24 6.46 3.22 -9.75
CA GLY A 24 6.85 4.63 -9.87
C GLY A 24 5.65 5.57 -10.01
N ASP A 25 4.62 5.16 -10.76
CA ASP A 25 3.37 5.92 -10.88
C ASP A 25 2.64 6.02 -9.54
N LEU A 26 2.62 4.92 -8.78
CA LEU A 26 1.99 4.88 -7.46
C LEU A 26 2.75 5.69 -6.42
N PHE A 27 4.08 5.71 -6.44
CA PHE A 27 4.86 6.62 -5.60
C PHE A 27 4.60 8.08 -5.96
N THR A 28 4.56 8.39 -7.25
CA THR A 28 4.24 9.75 -7.72
C THR A 28 2.86 10.18 -7.24
N LEU A 29 1.86 9.31 -7.34
CA LEU A 29 0.51 9.56 -6.83
C LEU A 29 0.49 9.73 -5.30
N GLY A 30 1.11 8.80 -4.56
CA GLY A 30 1.15 8.82 -3.10
C GLY A 30 1.78 10.09 -2.54
N SER A 31 2.86 10.57 -3.16
CA SER A 31 3.54 11.81 -2.77
C SER A 31 2.65 13.04 -2.89
N LYS A 32 1.73 13.06 -3.88
CA LYS A 32 0.84 14.18 -4.22
C LYS A 32 -0.50 14.16 -3.49
N VAL A 33 -0.76 13.18 -2.61
CA VAL A 33 -2.00 13.17 -1.84
C VAL A 33 -2.00 14.33 -0.84
N GLU A 34 -2.94 15.25 -0.99
CA GLU A 34 -3.14 16.40 -0.09
C GLU A 34 -4.62 16.56 0.32
N THR A 35 -5.55 16.11 -0.52
CA THR A 35 -6.99 16.22 -0.29
C THR A 35 -7.69 14.86 -0.19
N ALA A 36 -8.93 14.87 0.33
CA ALA A 36 -9.78 13.69 0.39
C ALA A 36 -10.02 13.08 -1.01
N GLN A 37 -10.13 13.91 -2.04
CA GLN A 37 -10.30 13.45 -3.41
C GLN A 37 -9.02 12.80 -3.95
N ASP A 38 -7.84 13.34 -3.64
CA ASP A 38 -6.55 12.71 -4.01
C ASP A 38 -6.39 11.36 -3.33
N ALA A 39 -6.81 11.24 -2.07
CA ALA A 39 -6.76 10.01 -1.31
C ALA A 39 -7.65 8.91 -1.93
N VAL A 40 -8.87 9.25 -2.38
CA VAL A 40 -9.75 8.34 -3.13
C VAL A 40 -9.12 7.93 -4.45
N ASN A 41 -8.58 8.88 -5.19
CA ASN A 41 -7.93 8.66 -6.48
C ASN A 41 -6.71 7.72 -6.35
N PHE A 42 -5.87 7.96 -5.35
CA PHE A 42 -4.73 7.12 -5.01
C PHE A 42 -5.16 5.72 -4.57
N TYR A 43 -6.21 5.60 -3.76
CA TYR A 43 -6.79 4.30 -3.39
C TYR A 43 -7.23 3.49 -4.62
N VAL A 44 -7.91 4.12 -5.57
CA VAL A 44 -8.35 3.48 -6.82
C VAL A 44 -7.15 3.01 -7.65
N ALA A 45 -6.09 3.83 -7.74
CA ALA A 45 -4.86 3.47 -8.44
C ALA A 45 -4.17 2.25 -7.80
N VAL A 46 -3.97 2.29 -6.48
CA VAL A 46 -3.36 1.19 -5.72
C VAL A 46 -4.20 -0.10 -5.82
N CYS A 47 -5.53 0.02 -5.79
CA CYS A 47 -6.42 -1.12 -5.96
C CYS A 47 -6.36 -1.71 -7.37
N SER A 48 -6.33 -0.86 -8.39
CA SER A 48 -6.20 -1.28 -9.80
C SER A 48 -4.89 -2.04 -10.02
N TRP A 49 -3.79 -1.54 -9.46
CA TRP A 49 -2.50 -2.21 -9.51
C TRP A 49 -2.49 -3.53 -8.73
N GLY A 50 -2.92 -3.51 -7.47
CA GLY A 50 -2.83 -4.67 -6.58
C GLY A 50 -3.80 -5.81 -6.92
N ALA A 51 -4.98 -5.51 -7.49
CA ALA A 51 -5.93 -6.53 -7.95
C ALA A 51 -5.60 -7.08 -9.35
N GLY A 52 -4.89 -6.28 -10.15
CA GLY A 52 -4.69 -6.56 -11.57
C GLY A 52 -6.01 -6.74 -12.32
N ALA A 53 -6.04 -7.65 -13.29
CA ALA A 53 -7.21 -7.90 -14.13
C ALA A 53 -8.27 -8.85 -13.52
N LYS A 54 -8.12 -9.25 -12.25
CA LYS A 54 -8.99 -10.26 -11.63
C LYS A 54 -10.31 -9.63 -11.18
N ALA A 55 -11.39 -9.92 -11.90
CA ALA A 55 -12.73 -9.37 -11.63
C ALA A 55 -13.20 -9.52 -10.18
N ARG A 56 -12.92 -10.68 -9.54
CA ARG A 56 -13.25 -10.92 -8.13
C ARG A 56 -12.55 -9.95 -7.19
N ASP A 57 -11.27 -9.69 -7.42
CA ASP A 57 -10.46 -8.84 -6.54
C ASP A 57 -10.89 -7.37 -6.72
N ILE A 58 -11.13 -6.93 -7.96
CA ILE A 58 -11.72 -5.63 -8.28
C ILE A 58 -13.06 -5.43 -7.55
N TYR A 59 -13.98 -6.39 -7.70
CA TYR A 59 -15.31 -6.32 -7.07
C TYR A 59 -15.22 -6.15 -5.55
N ARG A 60 -14.24 -6.79 -4.90
CA ARG A 60 -14.03 -6.70 -3.45
C ARG A 60 -13.48 -5.34 -2.99
N ARG A 61 -13.00 -4.48 -3.88
CA ARG A 61 -12.47 -3.14 -3.55
C ARG A 61 -13.51 -2.03 -3.66
N ILE A 62 -14.57 -2.25 -4.45
CA ILE A 62 -15.64 -1.27 -4.68
C ILE A 62 -16.43 -0.94 -3.39
N PRO A 63 -16.80 -1.89 -2.51
CA PRO A 63 -17.59 -1.57 -1.32
C PRO A 63 -16.95 -0.55 -0.38
N THR A 64 -15.62 -0.51 -0.30
CA THR A 64 -14.88 0.49 0.49
C THR A 64 -15.18 1.92 0.06
N LEU A 65 -15.38 2.16 -1.24
CA LEU A 65 -15.73 3.49 -1.79
C LEU A 65 -17.13 3.97 -1.39
N LYS A 66 -17.96 3.09 -0.82
CA LYS A 66 -19.32 3.41 -0.37
C LYS A 66 -19.40 3.70 1.14
N GLU A 67 -18.29 3.56 1.86
CA GLU A 67 -18.24 3.88 3.28
C GLU A 67 -18.41 5.40 3.51
N PRO A 68 -19.08 5.82 4.58
CA PRO A 68 -19.13 7.23 4.98
C PRO A 68 -17.72 7.78 5.24
N ASP A 69 -17.49 9.01 4.79
CA ASP A 69 -16.25 9.77 4.97
C ASP A 69 -15.01 9.03 4.41
N VAL A 70 -15.20 8.26 3.33
CA VAL A 70 -14.12 7.44 2.75
C VAL A 70 -12.91 8.26 2.37
N GLY A 71 -13.10 9.46 1.81
CA GLY A 71 -12.00 10.32 1.40
C GLY A 71 -11.21 10.85 2.59
N GLU A 72 -11.90 11.29 3.64
CA GLU A 72 -11.34 11.82 4.88
C GLU A 72 -10.60 10.73 5.66
N LYS A 73 -11.17 9.52 5.73
CA LYS A 73 -10.52 8.37 6.39
C LYS A 73 -9.29 7.90 5.61
N LEU A 74 -9.38 7.80 4.28
CA LEU A 74 -8.21 7.48 3.46
C LEU A 74 -7.12 8.54 3.65
N LEU A 75 -7.48 9.82 3.57
CA LEU A 75 -6.56 10.94 3.74
C LEU A 75 -5.86 10.87 5.10
N GLY A 76 -6.62 10.71 6.19
CA GLY A 76 -6.07 10.64 7.55
C GLY A 76 -5.02 9.54 7.71
N GLY A 77 -5.32 8.31 7.31
CA GLY A 77 -4.37 7.21 7.41
C GLY A 77 -3.16 7.35 6.46
N ILE A 78 -3.36 7.95 5.28
CA ILE A 78 -2.27 8.25 4.33
C ILE A 78 -1.35 9.33 4.91
N MET A 79 -1.88 10.38 5.55
CA MET A 79 -1.06 11.44 6.15
C MET A 79 -0.20 10.89 7.30
N LEU A 80 -0.73 9.99 8.12
CA LEU A 80 0.07 9.28 9.14
C LEU A 80 1.22 8.46 8.51
N ALA A 81 0.97 7.84 7.36
CA ALA A 81 2.01 7.13 6.61
C ALA A 81 3.07 8.07 6.02
N LYS A 82 2.74 9.32 5.71
CA LYS A 82 3.69 10.32 5.18
C LYS A 82 4.51 10.98 6.28
N ASP A 83 3.96 11.14 7.47
CA ASP A 83 4.64 11.81 8.58
C ASP A 83 5.77 10.94 9.16
N SER A 84 7.02 11.36 8.96
CA SER A 84 8.22 10.65 9.45
C SER A 84 8.30 10.56 10.98
N ASN A 85 7.52 11.34 11.73
CA ASN A 85 7.48 11.29 13.19
C ASN A 85 6.48 10.25 13.72
N VAL A 86 5.66 9.66 12.85
CA VAL A 86 4.69 8.63 13.23
C VAL A 86 5.34 7.26 13.06
N GLU A 87 5.26 6.42 14.08
CA GLU A 87 5.74 5.04 13.99
C GLU A 87 4.94 4.24 12.97
N ALA A 88 5.62 3.34 12.24
CA ALA A 88 4.96 2.56 11.20
C ALA A 88 3.84 1.66 11.75
N GLU A 89 4.01 1.21 13.00
CA GLU A 89 3.00 0.47 13.77
C GLU A 89 1.71 1.29 13.96
N ASP A 90 1.82 2.59 14.23
CA ASP A 90 0.68 3.46 14.50
C ASP A 90 -0.06 3.86 13.23
N ALA A 91 0.67 4.14 12.15
CA ALA A 91 0.05 4.33 10.83
C ALA A 91 -0.71 3.06 10.39
N TYR A 92 -0.17 1.86 10.64
CA TYR A 92 -0.88 0.59 10.42
C TYR A 92 -2.12 0.44 11.31
N ARG A 93 -2.00 0.77 12.60
CA ARG A 93 -3.10 0.72 13.58
C ARG A 93 -4.28 1.59 13.15
N SER A 94 -4.01 2.75 12.53
CA SER A 94 -5.04 3.71 12.12
C SER A 94 -6.05 3.17 11.12
N PHE A 95 -5.63 2.32 10.17
CA PHE A 95 -6.53 1.65 9.23
C PHE A 95 -7.18 0.38 9.79
N ARG A 96 -6.63 -0.17 10.88
CA ARG A 96 -7.10 -1.44 11.47
C ARG A 96 -8.21 -1.22 12.49
N THR A 97 -8.14 -0.16 13.29
CA THR A 97 -9.02 0.04 14.46
C THR A 97 -10.16 1.03 14.15
N SER A 98 -11.36 0.73 14.63
CA SER A 98 -12.60 1.47 14.30
C SER A 98 -12.69 2.88 14.87
N ASP A 99 -11.83 3.23 15.81
CA ASP A 99 -11.76 4.54 16.47
C ASP A 99 -11.05 5.61 15.63
N GLN A 100 -10.38 5.23 14.54
CA GLN A 100 -9.68 6.15 13.65
C GLN A 100 -10.20 6.05 12.21
N TYR A 101 -9.42 5.47 11.31
CA TYR A 101 -9.61 5.54 9.85
C TYR A 101 -9.98 4.20 9.22
N ARG A 102 -10.44 3.24 10.02
CA ARG A 102 -10.87 1.94 9.51
C ARG A 102 -12.00 2.09 8.49
N LEU A 103 -11.80 1.42 7.36
CA LEU A 103 -12.78 1.30 6.29
C LEU A 103 -13.13 -0.17 6.07
N LYS A 104 -14.43 -0.47 5.95
CA LYS A 104 -14.85 -1.84 5.65
C LYS A 104 -14.34 -2.26 4.27
N GLY A 105 -13.93 -3.52 4.16
CA GLY A 105 -13.38 -4.06 2.92
C GLY A 105 -11.92 -3.68 2.66
N LEU A 106 -11.36 -2.67 3.34
CA LEU A 106 -9.96 -2.31 3.27
C LEU A 106 -9.14 -3.16 4.27
N GLY A 107 -8.67 -4.32 3.80
CA GLY A 107 -7.84 -5.21 4.60
C GLY A 107 -6.34 -4.89 4.50
N PRO A 108 -5.50 -5.50 5.37
CA PRO A 108 -4.07 -5.21 5.46
C PRO A 108 -3.29 -5.34 4.17
N ALA A 109 -3.63 -6.32 3.34
CA ALA A 109 -3.00 -6.52 2.03
C ALA A 109 -3.11 -5.29 1.11
N PHE A 110 -4.15 -4.46 1.27
CA PHE A 110 -4.34 -3.25 0.46
C PHE A 110 -3.95 -1.98 1.20
N PHE A 111 -4.29 -1.83 2.49
CA PHE A 111 -3.87 -0.61 3.19
C PHE A 111 -2.36 -0.55 3.38
N THR A 112 -1.64 -1.67 3.56
CA THR A 112 -0.16 -1.63 3.59
C THR A 112 0.45 -1.18 2.27
N LYS A 113 -0.24 -1.41 1.13
CA LYS A 113 0.14 -0.82 -0.17
C LYS A 113 -0.06 0.70 -0.16
N LEU A 114 -1.16 1.21 0.41
CA LEU A 114 -1.35 2.65 0.60
C LEU A 114 -0.24 3.26 1.45
N LEU A 115 0.08 2.63 2.60
CA LEU A 115 1.14 3.11 3.50
C LEU A 115 2.50 3.14 2.79
N TYR A 116 2.85 2.05 2.09
CA TYR A 116 4.09 1.90 1.35
C TYR A 116 4.27 2.96 0.25
N PHE A 117 3.28 3.08 -0.64
CA PHE A 117 3.38 4.01 -1.77
C PHE A 117 3.22 5.48 -1.35
N ALA A 118 2.51 5.77 -0.25
CA ALA A 118 2.39 7.12 0.28
C ALA A 118 3.68 7.61 0.94
N ALA A 119 4.31 6.77 1.75
CA ALA A 119 5.55 7.11 2.45
C ALA A 119 6.73 7.29 1.49
N GLY A 120 6.76 6.49 0.40
CA GLY A 120 7.83 6.54 -0.58
C GLY A 120 9.16 6.01 -0.06
N PRO A 121 10.13 5.77 -0.97
CA PRO A 121 11.50 5.48 -0.57
C PRO A 121 12.17 6.72 0.02
N THR A 122 13.15 6.50 0.90
CA THR A 122 14.08 7.52 1.39
C THR A 122 15.49 7.18 0.93
N ASP A 123 16.49 8.01 1.26
CA ASP A 123 17.90 7.71 1.00
C ASP A 123 18.42 6.52 1.84
N SER A 124 17.62 6.03 2.79
CA SER A 124 17.92 4.84 3.57
C SER A 124 17.66 3.55 2.78
N LYS A 125 18.50 2.53 3.01
CA LYS A 125 18.20 1.14 2.61
C LYS A 125 16.94 0.59 3.29
N LYS A 126 16.59 1.13 4.47
CA LYS A 126 15.43 0.70 5.24
C LYS A 126 14.18 1.43 4.78
N MET A 127 13.11 0.68 4.62
CA MET A 127 11.80 1.23 4.31
C MET A 127 10.98 1.34 5.59
N ARG A 128 10.33 2.49 5.78
CA ARG A 128 9.43 2.71 6.93
C ARG A 128 8.17 1.88 6.82
N HIS A 129 7.66 1.70 5.61
CA HIS A 129 6.54 0.82 5.31
C HIS A 129 6.97 -0.18 4.25
N LEU A 130 6.47 -1.40 4.36
CA LEU A 130 6.55 -2.43 3.33
C LEU A 130 5.17 -3.03 3.14
N ILE A 131 4.93 -3.60 1.96
CA ILE A 131 3.67 -4.29 1.68
C ILE A 131 3.70 -5.64 2.39
N LEU A 132 2.60 -5.97 3.08
CA LEU A 132 2.39 -7.29 3.68
C LEU A 132 1.08 -7.86 3.14
N ASP A 133 1.18 -8.93 2.34
CA ASP A 133 0.04 -9.74 1.96
C ASP A 133 0.34 -11.23 2.07
N LYS A 134 -0.66 -12.06 1.72
CA LYS A 134 -0.57 -13.51 1.85
C LYS A 134 0.60 -14.13 1.08
N LYS A 135 0.98 -13.57 -0.07
CA LYS A 135 2.11 -14.10 -0.85
C LYS A 135 3.41 -13.82 -0.12
N VAL A 136 3.62 -12.58 0.31
CA VAL A 136 4.80 -12.20 1.08
C VAL A 136 4.92 -13.01 2.37
N ALA A 137 3.81 -13.11 3.11
CA ALA A 137 3.75 -13.88 4.35
C ALA A 137 4.14 -15.35 4.10
N ALA A 138 3.59 -15.98 3.06
CA ALA A 138 3.93 -17.35 2.69
C ALA A 138 5.42 -17.51 2.31
N SER A 139 5.99 -16.58 1.54
CA SER A 139 7.38 -16.65 1.07
C SER A 139 8.42 -16.65 2.20
N ILE A 140 8.10 -16.04 3.35
CA ILE A 140 8.99 -15.99 4.52
C ILE A 140 8.53 -16.90 5.67
N SER A 141 7.59 -17.83 5.39
CA SER A 141 6.98 -18.69 6.41
C SER A 141 6.36 -17.91 7.59
N TRP A 142 5.92 -16.68 7.34
CA TRP A 142 5.11 -15.91 8.29
C TRP A 142 3.71 -16.52 8.38
N PRO A 143 2.98 -16.35 9.51
CA PRO A 143 1.62 -16.88 9.62
C PRO A 143 0.71 -16.43 8.46
N ASP A 144 0.23 -17.39 7.66
CA ASP A 144 -0.70 -17.15 6.54
C ASP A 144 -2.10 -16.84 7.07
N LYS A 145 -2.30 -15.59 7.45
CA LYS A 145 -3.60 -15.07 7.87
C LYS A 145 -4.00 -13.86 7.04
N THR A 146 -5.24 -13.42 7.23
CA THR A 146 -5.81 -12.28 6.50
C THR A 146 -5.73 -10.97 7.28
N TRP A 147 -5.42 -11.05 8.57
CA TRP A 147 -5.37 -9.91 9.49
C TRP A 147 -4.19 -10.03 10.46
N TRP A 148 -3.16 -9.22 10.25
CA TRP A 148 -2.04 -9.06 11.19
C TRP A 148 -2.33 -7.95 12.20
N THR A 149 -1.81 -8.09 13.42
CA THR A 149 -1.84 -7.03 14.44
C THR A 149 -0.82 -5.95 14.08
N PRO A 150 -0.93 -4.75 14.68
CA PRO A 150 0.09 -3.72 14.50
C PRO A 150 1.49 -4.20 14.90
N SER A 151 1.60 -4.94 16.01
CA SER A 151 2.89 -5.46 16.48
C SER A 151 3.47 -6.51 15.53
N GLU A 152 2.66 -7.38 14.94
CA GLU A 152 3.12 -8.33 13.91
C GLU A 152 3.56 -7.63 12.62
N TYR A 153 2.92 -6.51 12.28
CA TYR A 153 3.37 -5.69 11.16
C TYR A 153 4.74 -5.04 11.47
N ARG A 154 4.94 -4.54 12.69
CA ARG A 154 6.24 -4.02 13.13
C ARG A 154 7.33 -5.10 13.06
N GLU A 155 7.07 -6.29 13.61
CA GLU A 155 8.00 -7.42 13.58
C GLU A 155 8.37 -7.82 12.14
N TYR A 156 7.39 -7.79 11.23
CA TYR A 156 7.65 -8.01 9.80
C TYR A 156 8.58 -6.93 9.21
N LEU A 157 8.35 -5.65 9.51
CA LEU A 157 9.22 -4.57 9.03
C LEU A 157 10.64 -4.69 9.58
N GLU A 158 10.77 -4.98 10.87
CA GLU A 158 12.07 -5.22 11.54
C GLU A 158 12.81 -6.39 10.89
N LEU A 159 12.12 -7.50 10.61
CA LEU A 159 12.70 -8.66 9.94
C LEU A 159 13.31 -8.27 8.58
N ILE A 160 12.52 -7.68 7.67
CA ILE A 160 13.01 -7.36 6.33
C ILE A 160 14.09 -6.26 6.37
N ASN A 161 13.93 -5.24 7.22
CA ASN A 161 14.91 -4.18 7.39
C ASN A 161 16.22 -4.67 8.04
N ASN A 162 16.18 -5.71 8.87
CA ASN A 162 17.40 -6.33 9.40
C ASN A 162 18.07 -7.18 8.32
N VAL A 163 17.30 -7.90 7.50
CA VAL A 163 17.86 -8.71 6.40
C VAL A 163 18.59 -7.83 5.37
N VAL A 164 18.02 -6.67 4.99
CA VAL A 164 18.69 -5.77 4.01
C VAL A 164 20.04 -5.23 4.51
N GLU A 165 20.21 -5.07 5.82
CA GLU A 165 21.49 -4.64 6.41
C GLU A 165 22.59 -5.69 6.26
N HIS A 166 22.20 -6.96 6.18
CA HIS A 166 23.11 -8.11 6.13
C HIS A 166 23.24 -8.71 4.71
N LEU A 167 22.51 -8.18 3.72
CA LEU A 167 22.65 -8.54 2.29
C LEU A 167 23.31 -7.38 1.52
N PRO A 168 24.62 -7.45 1.20
CA PRO A 168 25.33 -6.43 0.44
C PRO A 168 24.70 -6.12 -0.92
N GLU A 169 24.16 -7.15 -1.59
CA GLU A 169 23.51 -7.10 -2.90
C GLU A 169 22.12 -6.44 -2.87
N ALA A 170 21.51 -6.30 -1.69
CA ALA A 170 20.21 -5.67 -1.56
C ALA A 170 20.36 -4.15 -1.50
N GLU A 171 19.82 -3.48 -2.51
CA GLU A 171 19.81 -2.01 -2.57
C GLU A 171 18.91 -1.40 -1.50
N ARG A 172 17.71 -1.97 -1.29
CA ARG A 172 16.69 -1.47 -0.36
C ARG A 172 15.72 -2.57 0.06
N SER A 173 15.08 -2.43 1.22
CA SER A 173 14.17 -3.43 1.79
C SER A 173 12.99 -3.79 0.89
N ASP A 174 12.51 -2.84 0.08
CA ASP A 174 11.42 -3.09 -0.86
C ASP A 174 11.84 -3.88 -2.11
N CYS A 175 13.12 -3.86 -2.48
CA CYS A 175 13.63 -4.77 -3.50
C CYS A 175 13.57 -6.22 -3.04
N LEU A 176 13.83 -6.48 -1.75
CA LEU A 176 13.66 -7.81 -1.14
C LEU A 176 12.16 -8.19 -1.07
N GLU A 177 11.31 -7.30 -0.56
CA GLU A 177 9.85 -7.51 -0.53
C GLU A 177 9.27 -7.81 -1.92
N MET A 178 9.76 -7.13 -2.96
CA MET A 178 9.33 -7.38 -4.34
C MET A 178 9.67 -8.80 -4.82
N GLN A 179 10.82 -9.36 -4.44
CA GLN A 179 11.17 -10.75 -4.75
C GLN A 179 10.24 -11.73 -4.02
N LEU A 180 9.86 -11.43 -2.77
CA LEU A 180 8.92 -12.25 -1.98
C LEU A 180 7.49 -12.24 -2.55
N PHE A 181 7.13 -11.24 -3.34
CA PHE A 181 5.82 -11.12 -3.99
C PHE A 181 5.61 -12.06 -5.18
N ASN A 182 6.70 -12.46 -5.81
CA ASN A 182 6.72 -13.32 -6.99
C ASN A 182 7.81 -14.40 -6.83
N PRO A 183 7.68 -15.26 -5.80
CA PRO A 183 8.67 -16.28 -5.47
C PRO A 183 8.76 -17.36 -6.54
#